data_AF-A0A928E6T5-F1
#
_entry.id   AF-A0A928E6T5-F1
#
_cell.length_a   1.000
_cell.length_b   1.000
_cell.length_c   1.000
_cell.angle_alpha   90.00
_cell.angle_beta   90.00
_cell.angle_gamma   90.00
#
_symmetry.space_group_name_H-M   'P 1'
#
loop_
_entity.id
_entity.type
_entity.pdbx_description
1 polymer ?
#
loop_
_entity_poly.entity_id
_entity_poly.type
_entity_poly.pdbx_seq_one_letter_code
_entity_poly.pdbx_strand_id
1 'polypeptide(L)'
;MNFVKKYFKLFIGVGVLILVLVVFFFAQRSGVLESGTLKDWRAAPMDRRIAAAQIMTGEGKNIDLLVACVDKMATLPDSGEMAVRDAASLCHTGIKLKENL
;
A
#
# COMPACT_ATOMS: atom_id res chain seq x y z
N MET A 1 32.85 -4.85 39.07
CA MET A 1 31.52 -4.27 38.82
C MET A 1 31.43 -3.35 37.60
N ASN A 2 32.49 -2.64 37.19
CA ASN A 2 32.43 -1.67 36.08
C ASN A 2 32.45 -2.30 34.67
N PHE A 3 33.05 -3.48 34.51
CA PHE A 3 33.13 -4.17 33.22
C PHE A 3 31.77 -4.72 32.76
N VAL A 4 31.00 -5.29 33.69
CA VAL A 4 29.65 -5.84 33.42
C VAL A 4 28.69 -4.75 32.96
N LYS A 5 28.71 -3.57 33.59
CA LYS A 5 27.90 -2.40 33.17
C LYS A 5 28.25 -1.91 31.77
N LYS A 6 29.52 -2.03 31.35
CA LYS A 6 29.98 -1.60 30.02
C LYS A 6 29.46 -2.52 28.92
N TYR A 7 29.50 -3.84 29.13
CA TYR A 7 28.91 -4.82 28.21
C TYR A 7 27.39 -4.70 28.13
N PHE A 8 26.71 -4.45 29.26
CA PHE A 8 25.26 -4.24 29.26
C PHE A 8 24.84 -3.01 28.45
N LYS A 9 25.57 -1.89 28.57
CA LYS A 9 25.32 -0.70 27.75
C LYS A 9 25.52 -0.95 26.26
N LEU A 10 26.55 -1.73 25.89
CA LEU A 10 26.79 -2.13 24.50
C LEU A 10 25.65 -2.99 23.96
N PHE A 11 25.17 -3.96 24.75
CA PHE A 11 24.04 -4.82 24.37
C PHE A 11 22.74 -4.05 24.16
N ILE A 12 22.45 -3.07 25.03
CA ILE A 12 21.28 -2.20 24.88
C ILE A 12 21.39 -1.37 23.60
N GLY A 13 22.58 -0.81 23.31
CA GLY A 13 22.82 -0.06 22.09
C GLY A 13 22.61 -0.89 20.82
N VAL A 14 23.14 -2.12 20.79
CA VAL A 14 22.95 -3.05 19.67
C VAL A 14 21.49 -3.47 19.54
N GLY A 15 20.80 -3.74 20.65
CA GLY A 15 19.38 -4.09 20.65
C GLY A 15 18.50 -2.99 20.07
N VAL A 16 18.74 -1.73 20.45
CA VAL A 16 18.03 -0.57 19.89
C VAL A 16 18.31 -0.43 18.39
N LEU A 17 19.55 -0.63 17.95
CA LEU A 17 19.92 -0.52 16.54
C LEU A 17 19.22 -1.58 15.68
N ILE A 18 19.13 -2.83 16.18
CA ILE A 18 18.38 -3.90 15.53
C ILE A 18 16.89 -3.56 15.48
N LEU A 19 16.32 -3.04 16.56
CA LEU A 19 14.91 -2.67 16.63
C LEU A 19 14.57 -1.58 15.62
N VAL A 20 15.42 -0.55 15.49
CA VAL A 20 15.27 0.51 14.48
C VAL A 20 15.34 -0.07 13.06
N LEU A 21 16.28 -0.97 12.78
CA LEU A 21 16.37 -1.64 11.48
C LEU A 21 15.13 -2.44 11.17
N VAL A 22 14.60 -3.21 12.13
CA VAL A 22 13.38 -4.00 11.95
C VAL A 22 12.18 -3.09 11.68
N VAL A 23 11.97 -2.05 12.49
CA VAL A 23 10.86 -1.11 12.28
C VAL A 23 10.98 -0.40 10.93
N PHE A 24 12.17 0.02 10.54
CA PHE A 24 12.42 0.63 9.22
C PHE A 24 12.12 -0.35 8.08
N PHE A 25 12.54 -1.61 8.22
CA PHE A 25 12.27 -2.65 7.22
C PHE A 25 10.77 -2.93 7.10
N PHE A 26 10.04 -3.03 8.21
CA PHE A 26 8.58 -3.20 8.20
C PHE A 26 7.85 -1.95 7.67
N ALA A 27 8.36 -0.74 7.94
CA ALA A 27 7.83 0.51 7.39
C ALA A 27 8.02 0.59 5.87
N GLN A 28 9.15 0.12 5.33
CA GLN A 28 9.35 0.04 3.88
C GLN A 28 8.57 -1.13 3.24
N ARG A 29 8.37 -2.24 3.97
CA ARG A 29 7.61 -3.41 3.50
C ARG A 29 6.09 -3.21 3.55
N SER A 30 5.63 -2.15 4.21
CA SER A 30 4.33 -1.55 3.94
C SER A 30 4.35 -1.02 2.49
N GLY A 31 4.27 -1.96 1.55
CA GLY A 31 4.35 -1.70 0.13
C GLY A 31 3.33 -0.65 -0.29
N VAL A 32 3.75 0.23 -1.18
CA VAL A 32 2.85 1.20 -1.81
C VAL A 32 1.79 0.38 -2.56
N LEU A 33 0.55 0.44 -2.09
CA LEU A 33 -0.57 -0.34 -2.64
C LEU A 33 -0.73 -0.08 -4.15
N GLU A 34 -0.38 1.12 -4.59
CA GLU A 34 -0.43 1.61 -5.98
C GLU A 34 0.55 0.87 -6.90
N SER A 35 1.68 0.42 -6.36
CA SER A 35 2.68 -0.38 -7.10
C SER A 35 2.49 -1.89 -6.91
N GLY A 36 1.51 -2.29 -6.10
CA GLY A 36 1.22 -3.69 -5.82
C GLY A 36 0.31 -4.34 -6.85
N THR A 37 -0.07 -5.58 -6.57
CA THR A 37 -0.99 -6.38 -7.39
C THR A 37 -2.45 -6.24 -6.91
N LEU A 38 -3.42 -6.62 -7.74
CA LEU A 38 -4.83 -6.66 -7.32
C LEU A 38 -5.08 -7.64 -6.17
N LYS A 39 -4.21 -8.63 -5.98
CA LYS A 39 -4.23 -9.51 -4.81
C LYS A 39 -3.89 -8.75 -3.53
N ASP A 40 -2.87 -7.89 -3.56
CA ASP A 40 -2.49 -7.02 -2.44
C ASP A 40 -3.57 -5.98 -2.14
N TRP A 41 -4.20 -5.45 -3.20
CA TRP A 41 -5.36 -4.56 -3.09
C TRP A 41 -6.49 -5.22 -2.30
N ARG A 42 -6.86 -6.45 -2.64
CA ARG A 42 -7.94 -7.20 -1.99
C ARG A 42 -7.62 -7.58 -0.54
N ALA A 43 -6.35 -7.74 -0.21
CA ALA A 43 -5.89 -8.01 1.16
C ALA A 43 -5.83 -6.73 2.03
N ALA A 44 -5.81 -5.55 1.42
CA ALA A 44 -5.69 -4.28 2.14
C ALA A 44 -7.02 -3.82 2.76
N PRO A 45 -7.00 -3.09 3.89
CA PRO A 45 -8.20 -2.48 4.46
C PRO A 45 -8.74 -1.34 3.59
N MET A 46 -10.04 -1.04 3.72
CA MET A 46 -10.75 -0.07 2.88
C MET A 46 -10.08 1.33 2.88
N ASP A 47 -9.68 1.82 4.06
CA ASP A 47 -9.05 3.14 4.20
C ASP A 47 -7.74 3.25 3.39
N ARG A 48 -6.96 2.15 3.30
CA ARG A 48 -5.75 2.10 2.48
C ARG A 48 -6.04 2.12 0.99
N ARG A 49 -7.14 1.48 0.55
CA ARG A 49 -7.57 1.48 -0.86
C ARG A 49 -8.03 2.86 -1.29
N ILE A 50 -8.79 3.55 -0.42
CA ILE A 50 -9.24 4.93 -0.65
C ILE A 50 -8.04 5.88 -0.75
N ALA A 51 -7.08 5.78 0.17
CA ALA A 51 -5.87 6.58 0.14
C ALA A 51 -5.04 6.32 -1.14
N ALA A 52 -4.85 5.05 -1.51
CA ALA A 52 -4.14 4.68 -2.74
C ALA A 52 -4.88 5.21 -3.99
N ALA A 53 -6.21 5.12 -4.04
CA ALA A 53 -7.02 5.68 -5.12
C ALA A 53 -6.84 7.20 -5.24
N GLN A 54 -6.83 7.93 -4.12
CA GLN A 54 -6.58 9.38 -4.11
C GLN A 54 -5.21 9.76 -4.65
N ILE A 55 -4.17 8.98 -4.29
CA ILE A 55 -2.82 9.23 -4.78
C ILE A 55 -2.71 8.92 -6.28
N MET A 56 -3.40 7.88 -6.76
CA MET A 56 -3.39 7.51 -8.19
C MET A 56 -4.12 8.52 -9.08
N THR A 57 -5.24 9.08 -8.62
CA THR A 57 -6.03 10.02 -9.44
C THR A 57 -5.58 11.46 -9.28
N GLY A 58 -4.98 11.83 -8.14
CA GLY A 58 -4.62 13.22 -7.81
C GLY A 58 -5.82 14.16 -7.62
N GLU A 59 -7.02 13.72 -8.01
CA GLU A 59 -8.29 14.42 -7.89
C GLU A 59 -9.20 13.64 -6.93
N GLY A 60 -9.77 14.32 -5.94
CA GLY A 60 -10.70 13.71 -4.97
C GLY A 60 -12.09 13.39 -5.52
N LYS A 61 -12.29 13.45 -6.84
CA LYS A 61 -13.57 13.17 -7.48
C LYS A 61 -13.68 11.68 -7.81
N ASN A 62 -14.85 11.11 -7.55
CA ASN A 62 -15.19 9.72 -7.90
C ASN A 62 -14.25 8.65 -7.32
N ILE A 63 -13.56 8.95 -6.20
CA ILE A 63 -12.67 8.00 -5.53
C ILE A 63 -13.43 6.73 -5.14
N ASP A 64 -14.64 6.86 -4.61
CA ASP A 64 -15.46 5.71 -4.23
C ASP A 64 -15.84 4.84 -5.44
N LEU A 65 -16.13 5.47 -6.57
CA LEU A 65 -16.40 4.80 -7.85
C LEU A 65 -15.15 4.11 -8.40
N LEU A 66 -13.98 4.75 -8.27
CA LEU A 66 -12.70 4.18 -8.67
C LEU A 66 -12.39 2.94 -7.83
N VAL A 67 -12.48 3.04 -6.51
CA VAL A 67 -12.25 1.91 -5.60
C VAL A 67 -13.22 0.77 -5.89
N ALA A 68 -14.51 1.07 -6.07
CA ALA A 68 -15.50 0.06 -6.42
C ALA A 68 -15.19 -0.64 -7.76
N CYS A 69 -14.70 0.11 -8.76
CA CYS A 69 -14.30 -0.45 -10.04
C CYS A 69 -13.05 -1.34 -9.91
N VAL A 70 -12.02 -0.90 -9.18
CA VAL A 70 -10.81 -1.69 -8.93
C VAL A 70 -11.12 -2.93 -8.09
N ASP A 71 -12.02 -2.82 -7.11
CA ASP A 71 -12.52 -3.97 -6.34
C ASP A 71 -13.22 -4.99 -7.24
N LYS A 72 -14.03 -4.53 -8.21
CA LYS A 72 -14.63 -5.43 -9.21
C LYS A 72 -13.57 -6.08 -10.10
N MET A 73 -12.56 -5.32 -10.56
CA MET A 73 -11.42 -5.85 -11.31
C MET A 73 -10.69 -6.96 -10.51
N ALA A 74 -10.50 -6.74 -9.20
CA ALA A 74 -9.87 -7.70 -8.29
C ALA A 74 -10.72 -8.95 -7.99
N THR A 75 -11.98 -9.00 -8.45
CA THR A 75 -12.86 -10.18 -8.35
C THR A 75 -12.85 -11.06 -9.59
N LEU A 76 -12.26 -10.62 -10.71
CA LEU A 76 -12.14 -11.47 -11.90
C LEU A 76 -11.18 -12.64 -11.66
N PRO A 77 -11.46 -13.83 -12.25
CA PRO A 77 -10.50 -14.92 -12.28
C PRO A 77 -9.21 -14.47 -13.01
N ASP A 78 -8.06 -14.88 -12.50
CA ASP A 78 -6.72 -14.58 -13.04
C ASP A 78 -6.26 -13.11 -13.04
N SER A 79 -7.08 -12.17 -12.55
CA SER A 79 -6.66 -10.75 -12.45
C SER A 79 -5.74 -10.46 -11.25
N GLY A 80 -5.49 -11.44 -10.39
CA GLY A 80 -4.74 -11.27 -9.14
C GLY A 80 -3.31 -10.76 -9.32
N GLU A 81 -2.65 -11.08 -10.43
CA GLU A 81 -1.29 -10.65 -10.76
C GLU A 81 -1.25 -9.31 -11.52
N MET A 82 -2.41 -8.77 -11.90
CA MET A 82 -2.49 -7.47 -12.57
C MET A 82 -2.08 -6.35 -11.62
N ALA A 83 -1.33 -5.37 -12.12
CA ALA A 83 -0.95 -4.21 -11.34
C ALA A 83 -2.19 -3.36 -11.00
N VAL A 84 -2.27 -2.88 -9.76
CA VAL A 84 -3.38 -2.02 -9.30
C VAL A 84 -3.50 -0.76 -10.16
N ARG A 85 -2.35 -0.19 -10.56
CA ARG A 85 -2.27 1.00 -11.42
C ARG A 85 -2.94 0.80 -12.78
N ASP A 86 -2.77 -0.36 -13.40
CA ASP A 86 -3.37 -0.63 -14.71
C ASP A 86 -4.89 -0.70 -14.58
N ALA A 87 -5.40 -1.42 -13.58
CA ALA A 87 -6.82 -1.49 -13.28
C ALA A 87 -7.40 -0.12 -12.95
N ALA A 88 -6.69 0.67 -12.13
CA ALA A 88 -7.08 2.03 -11.77
C ALA A 88 -7.12 2.96 -12.99
N SER A 89 -6.16 2.84 -13.92
CA SER A 89 -6.13 3.64 -15.14
C SER A 89 -7.32 3.36 -16.07
N LEU A 90 -7.70 2.08 -16.21
CA LEU A 90 -8.86 1.64 -16.98
C LEU A 90 -10.16 2.17 -16.36
N CYS A 91 -10.30 2.00 -15.04
CA CYS A 91 -11.45 2.49 -14.28
C CYS A 91 -11.58 4.02 -14.37
N HIS A 92 -10.47 4.75 -14.22
CA HIS A 92 -10.45 6.20 -14.29
C HIS A 92 -10.84 6.71 -15.68
N THR A 93 -10.33 6.08 -16.75
CA THR A 93 -10.69 6.42 -18.13
C THR A 93 -12.18 6.18 -18.39
N GLY A 94 -12.73 5.06 -17.89
CA GLY A 94 -14.16 4.75 -17.99
C GLY A 94 -15.06 5.75 -17.24
N ILE A 95 -14.64 6.20 -16.05
CA ILE A 95 -15.35 7.23 -15.28
C ILE A 95 -15.36 8.55 -16.07
N LYS A 96 -14.20 8.98 -16.61
CA LYS A 96 -14.11 10.20 -17.42
C LYS A 96 -14.98 10.13 -18.68
N LEU A 97 -15.05 8.97 -19.34
CA LEU A 97 -15.94 8.76 -20.48
C LEU A 97 -17.42 8.93 -20.08
N LYS A 98 -17.84 8.36 -18.95
CA LYS A 98 -19.22 8.48 -18.45
C LYS A 98 -19.59 9.92 -18.07
N GLU A 99 -18.65 10.72 -17.58
CA GLU A 99 -18.91 12.11 -17.19
C GLU A 99 -19.01 13.07 -18.38
N ASN A 100 -18.44 12.72 -19.53
CA ASN A 100 -18.41 13.55 -20.74
C ASN A 100 -19.44 13.14 -21.81
N LEU A 101 -20.33 12.19 -21.49
CA LEU A 101 -21.33 11.62 -22.39
C LEU A 101 -22.74 11.93 -21.86
#